data_AF-A0A387GJN8-F1
#
_entry.id   AF-A0A387GJN8-F1
#
_cell.length_a   1.000
_cell.length_b   1.000
_cell.length_c   1.000
_cell.angle_alpha   90.00
_cell.angle_beta   90.00
_cell.angle_gamma   90.00
#
_symmetry.space_group_name_H-M   'P 1'
#
loop_
_entity.id
_entity.type
_entity.pdbx_description
1 polymer ?
#
loop_
_entity_poly.entity_id
_entity_poly.type
_entity_poly.pdbx_seq_one_letter_code
_entity_poly.pdbx_strand_id
1 'polypeptide(L)'
;MTVRPPRNFNPSQTKETGLGILEYEMMSERASSLGHHGMKVEAALAALQEGEAKGKQGVEHERLVDAAAEAVWGMFIHREICGLRNSRDIIQRYGIPNKVLARLGASPRHP
;
A
#
# COMPACT_ATOMS: atom_id res chain seq x y z
N MET A 1 29.84 -35.16 21.82
CA MET A 1 30.36 -33.78 21.78
C MET A 1 30.32 -33.30 20.34
N THR A 2 29.26 -32.60 19.95
CA THR A 2 29.10 -32.10 18.56
C THR A 2 29.62 -30.68 18.52
N VAL A 3 30.82 -30.50 17.96
CA VAL A 3 31.44 -29.19 17.79
C VAL A 3 30.76 -28.51 16.60
N ARG A 4 30.15 -27.34 16.85
CA ARG A 4 29.50 -26.53 15.82
C ARG A 4 30.50 -25.50 15.30
N PRO A 5 30.81 -25.47 13.99
CA PRO A 5 31.73 -24.48 13.45
C PRO A 5 31.14 -23.06 13.57
N PRO A 6 31.99 -22.03 13.77
CA PRO A 6 31.54 -20.65 13.89
C PRO A 6 30.85 -20.19 12.60
N ARG A 7 29.66 -19.62 12.73
CA ARG A 7 28.99 -18.91 11.64
C ARG A 7 29.69 -17.55 11.48
N ASN A 8 30.36 -17.32 10.36
CA ASN A 8 30.86 -15.99 10.01
C ASN A 8 29.67 -15.05 9.76
N PHE A 9 29.41 -14.17 10.72
CA PHE A 9 28.46 -13.05 10.58
C PHE A 9 29.22 -11.83 10.06
N ASN A 10 29.62 -11.84 8.78
CA ASN A 10 30.18 -10.65 8.16
C ASN A 10 29.18 -10.06 7.15
N PRO A 11 28.37 -9.05 7.53
CA PRO A 11 27.36 -8.46 6.64
C PRO A 11 27.98 -7.70 5.46
N SER A 12 29.28 -7.43 5.47
CA SER A 12 29.98 -6.76 4.37
C SER A 12 30.23 -7.67 3.16
N GLN A 13 30.42 -8.98 3.36
CA GLN A 13 30.64 -9.91 2.25
C GLN A 13 29.36 -10.21 1.44
N THR A 14 28.18 -10.09 2.03
CA THR A 14 26.92 -10.33 1.31
C THR A 14 26.66 -9.28 0.23
N LYS A 15 27.11 -8.04 0.45
CA LYS A 15 26.93 -6.92 -0.50
C LYS A 15 27.71 -7.06 -1.81
N GLU A 16 28.80 -7.84 -1.82
CA GLU A 16 29.63 -8.06 -3.01
C GLU A 16 29.18 -9.28 -3.84
N THR A 17 28.16 -10.02 -3.40
CA THR A 17 27.61 -11.17 -4.13
C THR A 17 26.43 -10.76 -5.02
N GLY A 18 26.24 -11.43 -6.16
CA GLY A 18 25.09 -11.17 -7.04
C GLY A 18 23.72 -11.30 -6.37
N LEU A 19 23.63 -12.09 -5.28
CA LEU A 19 22.42 -12.19 -4.45
C LEU A 19 22.14 -10.90 -3.67
N GLY A 20 23.17 -10.23 -3.14
CA GLY A 20 23.01 -8.97 -2.42
C GLY A 20 22.53 -7.83 -3.31
N ILE A 21 22.95 -7.81 -4.58
CA ILE A 21 22.47 -6.84 -5.58
C ILE A 21 20.99 -7.08 -5.86
N LEU A 22 20.59 -8.33 -6.09
CA LEU A 22 19.19 -8.70 -6.34
C LEU A 22 18.28 -8.33 -5.15
N GLU A 23 18.73 -8.60 -3.91
CA GLU A 23 18.00 -8.21 -2.70
C GLU A 23 17.78 -6.69 -2.63
N TYR A 24 18.81 -5.91 -2.94
CA TYR A 24 18.73 -4.45 -2.97
C TYR A 24 17.75 -3.95 -4.04
N GLU A 25 17.83 -4.46 -5.27
CA GLU A 25 16.91 -4.11 -6.35
C GLU A 25 15.47 -4.46 -6.01
N MET A 26 15.24 -5.64 -5.42
CA MET A 26 13.93 -6.06 -4.96
C MET A 26 13.39 -5.18 -3.83
N MET A 27 14.23 -4.72 -2.90
CA MET A 27 13.83 -3.74 -1.88
C MET A 27 13.48 -2.38 -2.49
N SER A 28 14.29 -1.93 -3.46
CA SER A 28 14.05 -0.68 -4.20
C SER A 28 12.72 -0.73 -4.95
N GLU A 29 12.42 -1.84 -5.64
CA GLU A 29 11.18 -2.03 -6.37
C GLU A 29 9.96 -2.03 -5.43
N ARG A 30 10.04 -2.72 -4.29
CA ARG A 30 8.97 -2.67 -3.27
C ARG A 30 8.70 -1.26 -2.76
N ALA A 31 9.76 -0.49 -2.51
CA ALA A 31 9.64 0.90 -2.06
C ALA A 31 8.98 1.78 -3.13
N SER A 32 9.41 1.65 -4.39
CA SER A 32 8.83 2.36 -5.54
C SER A 32 7.34 2.02 -5.70
N SER A 33 7.01 0.72 -5.72
CA SER A 33 5.63 0.23 -5.80
C SER A 33 4.76 0.80 -4.67
N LEU A 34 5.21 0.72 -3.41
CA LEU A 34 4.48 1.29 -2.28
C LEU A 34 4.25 2.81 -2.41
N GLY A 35 5.25 3.55 -2.88
CA GLY A 35 5.13 4.98 -3.15
C GLY A 35 4.06 5.28 -4.20
N HIS A 36 4.04 4.50 -5.30
CA HIS A 36 3.03 4.63 -6.34
C HIS A 36 1.60 4.36 -5.82
N HIS A 37 1.43 3.32 -5.00
CA HIS A 37 0.13 3.04 -4.37
C HIS A 37 -0.30 4.14 -3.40
N GLY A 38 0.64 4.73 -2.64
CA GLY A 38 0.37 5.88 -1.79
C GLY A 38 -0.16 7.08 -2.58
N MET A 39 0.51 7.46 -3.68
CA MET A 39 0.07 8.56 -4.55
C MET A 39 -1.31 8.29 -5.17
N LYS A 40 -1.61 7.05 -5.55
CA LYS A 40 -2.95 6.66 -6.04
C LYS A 40 -4.03 6.86 -4.99
N VAL A 41 -3.77 6.50 -3.74
CA VAL A 41 -4.70 6.72 -2.63
C VAL A 41 -4.93 8.21 -2.42
N GLU A 42 -3.88 9.02 -2.39
CA GLU A 42 -3.98 10.48 -2.24
C GLU A 42 -4.84 11.10 -3.35
N ALA A 43 -4.57 10.73 -4.61
CA ALA A 43 -5.33 11.21 -5.75
C ALA A 43 -6.81 10.81 -5.68
N ALA A 44 -7.12 9.56 -5.32
CA ALA A 44 -8.49 9.06 -5.23
C ALA A 44 -9.28 9.72 -4.09
N LEU A 45 -8.65 9.91 -2.92
CA LEU A 45 -9.27 10.60 -1.80
C LEU A 45 -9.48 12.09 -2.09
N ALA A 46 -8.52 12.74 -2.76
CA ALA A 46 -8.68 14.12 -3.21
C ALA A 46 -9.83 14.27 -4.21
N ALA A 47 -9.96 13.36 -5.18
CA ALA A 47 -11.07 13.36 -6.14
C ALA A 47 -12.43 13.15 -5.47
N LEU A 48 -12.49 12.27 -4.46
CA LEU A 48 -13.70 12.08 -3.64
C LEU A 48 -14.07 13.37 -2.90
N GLN A 49 -13.11 14.00 -2.21
CA GLN A 49 -13.32 15.24 -1.48
C GLN A 49 -13.74 16.40 -2.40
N GLU A 50 -13.10 16.51 -3.58
CA GLU A 50 -13.45 17.51 -4.58
C GLU A 50 -14.86 17.27 -5.15
N GLY A 51 -15.23 16.01 -5.41
CA GLY A 51 -16.57 15.65 -5.85
C GLY A 51 -17.63 16.01 -4.81
N GLU A 52 -17.34 15.78 -3.53
CA GLU A 52 -18.21 16.18 -2.41
C GLU A 52 -18.34 17.70 -2.31
N ALA A 53 -17.23 18.44 -2.42
CA ALA A 53 -17.24 19.91 -2.42
C ALA A 53 -18.04 20.49 -3.60
N LYS A 54 -18.04 19.81 -4.75
CA LYS A 54 -18.85 20.15 -5.94
C LYS A 54 -20.30 19.69 -5.85
N GLY A 55 -20.71 19.06 -4.75
CA GLY A 55 -22.08 18.58 -4.55
C GLY A 55 -22.45 17.40 -5.44
N LYS A 56 -21.49 16.60 -5.91
CA LYS A 56 -21.79 15.35 -6.62
C LYS A 56 -22.55 14.40 -5.68
N GLN A 57 -23.65 13.84 -6.16
CA GLN A 57 -24.51 12.94 -5.41
C GLN A 57 -24.90 11.71 -6.24
N GLY A 58 -25.57 10.75 -5.58
CA GLY A 58 -26.03 9.52 -6.22
C GLY A 58 -24.90 8.72 -6.85
N VAL A 59 -25.10 8.29 -8.09
CA VAL A 59 -24.19 7.38 -8.81
C VAL A 59 -22.77 7.94 -8.94
N GLU A 60 -22.62 9.25 -9.17
CA GLU A 60 -21.29 9.87 -9.32
C GLU A 60 -20.52 9.85 -7.99
N HIS A 61 -21.19 10.14 -6.88
CA HIS A 61 -20.59 10.04 -5.56
C HIS A 61 -20.21 8.60 -5.23
N GLU A 62 -21.09 7.65 -5.50
CA GLU A 62 -20.81 6.23 -5.26
C GLU A 62 -19.60 5.73 -6.04
N ARG A 63 -19.44 6.17 -7.29
CA ARG A 63 -18.26 5.85 -8.12
C ARG A 63 -16.96 6.40 -7.52
N LEU A 64 -16.98 7.61 -6.98
CA LEU A 64 -15.80 8.19 -6.31
C LEU A 64 -15.45 7.42 -5.04
N VAL A 65 -16.45 7.00 -4.26
CA VAL A 65 -16.22 6.17 -3.06
C VAL A 65 -15.67 4.80 -3.45
N ASP A 66 -16.21 4.17 -4.50
CA ASP A 66 -15.73 2.86 -4.97
C ASP A 66 -14.28 2.96 -5.49
N ALA A 67 -13.94 4.01 -6.24
CA ALA A 67 -12.57 4.26 -6.71
C ALA A 67 -11.59 4.49 -5.55
N ALA A 68 -12.00 5.25 -4.53
CA ALA A 68 -11.19 5.46 -3.33
C ALA A 68 -11.01 4.14 -2.55
N ALA A 69 -12.07 3.32 -2.45
CA ALA A 69 -12.01 2.04 -1.75
C ALA A 69 -11.08 1.06 -2.46
N GLU A 70 -11.11 0.99 -3.80
CA GLU A 70 -10.21 0.16 -4.59
C GLU A 70 -8.74 0.57 -4.40
N ALA A 71 -8.44 1.87 -4.46
CA ALA A 71 -7.09 2.38 -4.26
C ALA A 71 -6.56 2.06 -2.86
N VAL A 72 -7.37 2.28 -1.82
CA VAL A 72 -7.01 1.99 -0.43
C VAL A 72 -6.81 0.49 -0.22
N TRP A 73 -7.70 -0.34 -0.78
CA TRP A 73 -7.61 -1.79 -0.68
C TRP A 73 -6.31 -2.31 -1.30
N GLY A 74 -5.97 -1.86 -2.51
CA GLY A 74 -4.70 -2.21 -3.15
C GLY A 74 -3.50 -1.80 -2.31
N MET A 75 -3.50 -0.57 -1.78
CA MET A 75 -2.40 -0.09 -0.92
C MET A 75 -2.23 -0.93 0.35
N PHE A 76 -3.33 -1.34 0.99
CA PHE A 76 -3.28 -2.23 2.16
C PHE A 76 -2.66 -3.59 1.84
N ILE A 77 -3.08 -4.22 0.73
CA ILE A 77 -2.49 -5.49 0.27
C ILE A 77 -0.98 -5.35 0.05
N HIS A 78 -0.55 -4.31 -0.68
CA HIS A 78 0.88 -4.11 -0.94
C HIS A 78 1.67 -3.87 0.35
N ARG A 79 1.10 -3.16 1.32
CA ARG A 79 1.71 -2.99 2.64
C ARG A 79 1.85 -4.31 3.38
N GLU A 80 0.81 -5.14 3.40
CA GLU A 80 0.85 -6.44 4.05
C GLU A 80 1.88 -7.38 3.45
N ILE A 81 2.01 -7.41 2.11
CA ILE A 81 3.04 -8.17 1.38
C ILE A 81 4.45 -7.71 1.80
N CYS A 82 4.63 -6.42 2.06
CA CYS A 82 5.89 -5.86 2.55
C CYS A 82 6.08 -5.98 4.07
N GLY A 83 5.18 -6.67 4.80
CA GLY A 83 5.25 -6.86 6.25
C GLY A 83 4.76 -5.66 7.08
N LEU A 84 4.16 -4.64 6.45
CA LEU A 84 3.77 -3.38 7.07
C LEU A 84 2.28 -3.38 7.50
N ARG A 85 1.96 -4.14 8.55
CA ARG A 85 0.56 -4.50 8.91
C ARG A 85 -0.22 -3.51 9.79
N ASN A 86 0.37 -2.40 10.22
CA ASN A 86 -0.35 -1.43 11.06
C ASN A 86 -1.30 -0.55 10.23
N SER A 87 -2.52 -1.04 9.99
CA SER A 87 -3.52 -0.33 9.19
C SER A 87 -4.09 0.90 9.90
N ARG A 88 -4.12 0.93 11.24
CA ARG A 88 -4.70 2.04 12.02
C ARG A 88 -3.93 3.34 11.81
N ASP A 89 -2.60 3.28 11.84
CA ASP A 89 -1.73 4.44 11.59
C ASP A 89 -1.96 5.01 10.18
N ILE A 90 -2.13 4.14 9.19
CA ILE A 90 -2.33 4.53 7.80
C ILE A 90 -3.70 5.16 7.56
N ILE A 91 -4.75 4.60 8.18
CA ILE A 91 -6.09 5.19 8.14
C ILE A 91 -6.06 6.63 8.65
N GLN A 92 -5.36 6.87 9.77
CA GLN A 92 -5.21 8.20 10.34
C GLN A 92 -4.36 9.11 9.44
N ARG A 93 -3.23 8.61 8.95
CA ARG A 93 -2.27 9.40 8.14
C ARG A 93 -2.88 9.90 6.83
N TYR A 94 -3.66 9.08 6.14
CA TYR A 94 -4.33 9.44 4.89
C TYR A 94 -5.72 10.05 5.10
N GLY A 95 -6.23 10.09 6.34
CA GLY A 95 -7.58 10.60 6.63
C GLY A 95 -8.69 9.79 5.96
N ILE A 96 -8.55 8.46 5.89
CA ILE A 96 -9.45 7.60 5.09
C ILE A 96 -10.86 7.64 5.68
N PRO A 97 -11.88 8.09 4.92
CA PRO A 97 -13.25 8.20 5.42
C PRO A 97 -13.89 6.82 5.71
N ASN A 98 -14.76 6.75 6.73
CA ASN A 98 -15.48 5.52 7.07
C ASN A 98 -16.29 4.92 5.90
N LYS A 99 -16.85 5.76 5.02
CA LYS A 99 -17.57 5.31 3.82
C LYS A 99 -16.69 4.58 2.81
N VAL A 100 -15.39 4.92 2.78
CA VAL A 100 -14.39 4.21 1.98
C VAL A 100 -14.00 2.90 2.67
N LEU A 101 -13.74 2.95 3.98
CA LEU A 101 -13.42 1.75 4.79
C LEU A 101 -14.51 0.68 4.72
N ALA A 102 -15.78 1.10 4.77
CA ALA A 102 -16.93 0.22 4.70
C ALA A 102 -17.08 -0.52 3.34
N ARG A 103 -16.36 -0.09 2.30
CA ARG A 103 -16.40 -0.69 0.96
C ARG A 103 -15.11 -1.41 0.55
N LEU A 104 -14.15 -1.54 1.46
CA LEU A 104 -12.91 -2.26 1.15
C LEU A 104 -13.20 -3.71 0.76
N GLY A 105 -12.59 -4.17 -0.33
CA GLY A 105 -12.75 -5.52 -0.85
C GLY A 105 -14.12 -5.82 -1.50
N ALA A 106 -15.04 -4.85 -1.56
CA ALA A 106 -16.27 -5.01 -2.31
C ALA A 106 -16.00 -4.91 -3.83
N SER A 107 -16.73 -5.68 -4.64
CA SER A 107 -16.69 -5.50 -6.10
C SER A 107 -17.28 -4.14 -6.47
N PRO A 108 -16.61 -3.33 -7.32
CA PRO A 108 -17.19 -2.10 -7.83
C PRO A 108 -18.54 -2.34 -8.49
N ARG A 109 -19.46 -1.39 -8.37
CA ARG A 109 -20.75 -1.46 -9.06
C ARG A 109 -20.53 -1.42 -10.57
N HIS A 110 -21.20 -2.31 -11.30
CA HIS A 110 -21.17 -2.32 -12.76
C HIS A 110 -21.80 -1.01 -13.28
N PRO A 111 -21.23 -0.35 -14.32
CA PRO A 111 -21.85 0.79 -15.00
C PRO A 111 -23.25 0.45 -15.52
#